data_AF-A0A8T6GKZ4-F1
#
_entry.id   AF-A0A8T6GKZ4-F1
#
_cell.length_a   1.000
_cell.length_b   1.000
_cell.length_c   1.000
_cell.angle_alpha   90.00
_cell.angle_beta   90.00
_cell.angle_gamma   90.00
#
_symmetry.space_group_name_H-M   'P 1'
#
loop_
_entity.id
_entity.type
_entity.pdbx_description
1 polymer ?
#
loop_
_entity_poly.entity_id
_entity_poly.type
_entity_poly.pdbx_seq_one_letter_code
_entity_poly.pdbx_strand_id
1 'polypeptide(L)'
;MLLVCLLLAVPPTLSQDSPSAGCAAEELLRQQQTVAEFLPLDFAADHAQAIANLYRLGALYQSMALYCDYQPNAVEVNALLERALEYVSLDELIAAQSVGRDIDAIMTELDEVYGDPLAGQQLYNGAQPALGGVMLGCSGCHENVASAPLTAGTWTRADETRLSLPQFADYDVRRYLVESIVQPSAYLAPDYDDIMPDFYAGQLTTQQLADLVAYLESQDQLLDDV
;
A
#
# COMPACT_ATOMS: atom_id res chain seq x y z
N MET A 1 5.96 -49.08 47.13
CA MET A 1 5.61 -49.05 45.70
C MET A 1 6.60 -48.14 44.99
N LEU A 2 7.58 -48.75 44.31
CA LEU A 2 8.51 -48.08 43.41
C LEU A 2 7.72 -47.51 42.23
N LEU A 3 7.81 -46.21 41.98
CA LEU A 3 7.44 -45.63 40.70
C LEU A 3 8.70 -45.05 40.07
N VAL A 4 9.30 -45.85 39.17
CA VAL A 4 10.43 -45.47 38.34
C VAL A 4 9.89 -44.51 37.27
N CYS A 5 10.23 -43.23 37.40
CA CYS A 5 9.95 -42.23 36.36
C CYS A 5 11.03 -42.36 35.28
N LEU A 6 10.68 -43.07 34.20
CA LEU A 6 11.54 -43.27 33.04
C LEU A 6 11.63 -41.94 32.25
N LEU A 7 12.72 -41.21 32.46
CA LEU A 7 13.11 -40.06 31.62
C LEU A 7 13.41 -40.56 30.20
N LEU A 8 12.44 -40.42 29.30
CA LEU A 8 12.69 -40.50 27.86
C LEU A 8 13.42 -39.22 27.45
N ALA A 9 14.75 -39.31 27.34
CA ALA A 9 15.54 -38.32 26.63
C ALA A 9 15.15 -38.40 25.14
N VAL A 10 14.31 -37.47 24.70
CA VAL A 10 14.13 -37.19 23.27
C VAL A 10 15.46 -36.62 22.79
N PRO A 11 16.18 -37.28 21.85
CA PRO A 11 17.38 -36.67 21.30
C PRO A 11 16.96 -35.36 20.63
N PRO A 12 17.73 -34.27 20.77
CA PRO A 12 17.49 -33.10 19.94
C PRO A 12 17.63 -33.57 18.50
N THR A 13 16.52 -33.55 17.76
CA THR A 13 16.58 -33.56 16.30
C THR A 13 17.40 -32.36 15.93
N LEU A 14 18.68 -32.59 15.61
CA LEU A 14 19.47 -31.67 14.80
C LEU A 14 18.61 -31.39 13.58
N SER A 15 18.00 -30.21 13.53
CA SER A 15 17.62 -29.60 12.26
C SER A 15 18.92 -29.45 11.50
N GLN A 16 19.23 -30.44 10.67
CA GLN A 16 20.23 -30.26 9.63
C GLN A 16 19.56 -29.34 8.62
N ASP A 17 19.75 -28.03 8.83
CA ASP A 17 19.60 -26.99 7.81
C ASP A 17 20.51 -27.38 6.65
N SER A 18 20.01 -28.27 5.82
CA SER A 18 20.56 -28.50 4.51
C SER A 18 20.15 -27.25 3.73
N PRO A 19 21.10 -26.48 3.16
CA PRO A 19 20.71 -25.43 2.24
C PRO A 19 19.74 -26.02 1.22
N SER A 20 18.72 -25.26 0.82
CA SER A 20 17.79 -25.67 -0.23
C SER A 20 18.62 -26.26 -1.39
N ALA A 21 18.13 -27.31 -2.07
CA ALA A 21 18.97 -28.04 -3.04
C ALA A 21 19.61 -27.14 -4.13
N GLY A 22 19.05 -25.96 -4.38
CA GLY A 22 19.58 -24.93 -5.28
C GLY A 22 20.77 -24.10 -4.74
N CYS A 23 21.11 -24.25 -3.46
CA CYS A 23 22.11 -23.46 -2.74
C CYS A 23 23.35 -24.26 -2.32
N ALA A 24 23.45 -25.52 -2.75
CA ALA A 24 24.68 -26.29 -2.62
C ALA A 24 25.80 -25.68 -3.47
N ALA A 25 27.04 -25.74 -3.00
CA ALA A 25 28.17 -25.08 -3.64
C ALA A 25 28.35 -25.47 -5.12
N GLU A 26 28.19 -26.75 -5.45
CA GLU A 26 28.30 -27.24 -6.83
C GLU A 26 27.21 -26.66 -7.74
N GLU A 27 25.99 -26.53 -7.21
CA GLU A 27 24.87 -25.97 -7.95
C GLU A 27 25.04 -24.45 -8.14
N LEU A 28 25.49 -23.72 -7.13
CA LEU A 28 25.81 -22.30 -7.24
C LEU A 28 26.94 -22.05 -8.25
N LEU A 29 27.96 -22.91 -8.29
CA LEU A 29 29.04 -22.84 -9.29
C LEU A 29 28.51 -23.07 -10.71
N ARG A 30 27.63 -24.05 -10.88
CA ARG A 30 26.97 -24.32 -12.18
C ARG A 30 26.10 -23.15 -12.61
N GLN A 31 25.37 -22.54 -11.69
CA GLN A 31 24.57 -21.34 -11.94
C GLN A 31 25.46 -20.16 -12.33
N GLN A 32 26.56 -19.91 -11.61
CA GLN A 32 27.53 -18.86 -11.95
C GLN A 32 28.12 -19.03 -13.37
N GLN A 33 28.49 -20.25 -13.74
CA GLN A 33 29.00 -20.54 -15.09
C GLN A 33 27.94 -20.27 -16.16
N THR A 34 26.70 -20.73 -15.91
CA THR A 34 25.57 -20.50 -16.81
C THR A 34 25.31 -19.00 -16.99
N VAL A 35 25.28 -18.24 -15.89
CA VAL A 35 25.06 -16.79 -15.94
C VAL A 35 26.18 -16.07 -16.69
N ALA A 36 27.44 -16.47 -16.50
CA ALA A 36 28.58 -15.89 -17.21
C ALA A 36 28.51 -16.09 -18.74
N GLU A 37 27.88 -17.17 -19.21
CA GLU A 37 27.66 -17.43 -20.63
C GLU A 37 26.58 -16.49 -21.21
N PHE A 38 25.50 -16.23 -20.47
CA PHE A 38 24.41 -15.37 -20.93
C PHE A 38 24.65 -13.87 -20.74
N LEU A 39 25.46 -13.49 -19.76
CA LEU A 39 25.79 -12.09 -19.44
C LEU A 39 27.31 -11.84 -19.50
N PRO A 40 27.94 -11.99 -20.68
CA PRO A 40 29.38 -11.82 -20.82
C PRO A 40 29.79 -10.36 -20.52
N LEU A 41 30.93 -10.20 -19.85
CA LEU A 41 31.54 -8.90 -19.54
C LEU A 41 32.71 -8.59 -20.49
N ASP A 42 32.47 -8.66 -21.79
CA ASP A 42 33.48 -8.34 -22.82
C ASP A 42 33.50 -6.84 -23.15
N PHE A 43 34.22 -6.08 -22.32
CA PHE A 43 34.37 -4.63 -22.49
C PHE A 43 35.15 -4.25 -23.76
N ALA A 44 35.91 -5.18 -24.35
CA ALA A 44 36.68 -4.91 -25.56
C ALA A 44 35.82 -5.04 -26.82
N ALA A 45 34.91 -6.02 -26.86
CA ALA A 45 34.00 -6.22 -27.97
C ALA A 45 32.81 -5.25 -27.96
N ASP A 46 32.15 -5.08 -26.80
CA ASP A 46 31.02 -4.17 -26.65
C ASP A 46 30.94 -3.61 -25.23
N HIS A 47 31.55 -2.43 -25.05
CA HIS A 47 31.60 -1.75 -23.76
C HIS A 47 30.21 -1.41 -23.20
N ALA A 48 29.26 -1.00 -24.04
CA ALA A 48 27.94 -0.59 -23.58
C ALA A 48 27.12 -1.79 -23.11
N GLN A 49 27.15 -2.88 -23.89
CA GLN A 49 26.49 -4.12 -23.50
C GLN A 49 27.16 -4.76 -22.28
N ALA A 50 28.50 -4.71 -22.16
CA ALA A 50 29.21 -5.21 -21.00
C ALA A 50 28.83 -4.46 -19.71
N ILE A 51 28.64 -3.13 -19.76
CA ILE A 51 28.09 -2.36 -18.64
C ILE A 51 26.67 -2.81 -18.28
N ALA A 52 25.80 -2.98 -19.28
CA ALA A 52 24.42 -3.44 -19.04
C ALA A 52 24.40 -4.85 -18.42
N ASN A 53 25.29 -5.74 -18.88
CA ASN A 53 25.45 -7.08 -18.34
C ASN A 53 26.01 -7.04 -16.91
N LEU A 54 26.93 -6.13 -16.59
CA LEU A 54 27.47 -5.96 -15.24
C LEU A 54 26.36 -5.64 -14.23
N TYR A 55 25.46 -4.72 -14.57
CA TYR A 55 24.31 -4.39 -13.71
C TYR A 55 23.39 -5.60 -13.50
N ARG A 56 23.00 -6.29 -14.59
CA ARG A 56 22.14 -7.48 -14.55
C ARG A 56 22.77 -8.62 -13.74
N LEU A 57 24.08 -8.82 -13.88
CA LEU A 57 24.84 -9.83 -13.15
C LEU A 57 24.83 -9.57 -11.65
N GLY A 58 25.04 -8.31 -11.24
CA GLY A 58 24.94 -7.90 -9.84
C GLY A 58 23.56 -8.17 -9.25
N ALA A 59 22.49 -7.83 -9.97
CA ALA A 59 21.11 -8.11 -9.55
C ALA A 59 20.82 -9.60 -9.39
N LEU A 60 21.29 -10.43 -10.34
CA LEU A 60 21.13 -11.89 -10.26
C LEU A 60 21.86 -12.48 -9.04
N TYR A 61 23.08 -12.05 -8.75
CA TYR A 61 23.80 -12.54 -7.58
C TYR A 61 23.16 -12.12 -6.25
N GLN A 62 22.60 -10.91 -6.17
CA GLN A 62 21.80 -10.51 -5.02
C GLN A 62 20.57 -11.42 -4.85
N SER A 63 19.81 -11.66 -5.93
CA SER A 63 18.65 -12.56 -5.91
C SER A 63 19.02 -13.99 -5.49
N MET A 64 20.15 -14.50 -5.97
CA MET A 64 20.64 -15.84 -5.64
C MET A 64 21.03 -15.95 -4.16
N ALA A 65 21.68 -14.92 -3.60
CA ALA A 65 21.99 -14.88 -2.16
C ALA A 65 20.71 -14.87 -1.31
N LEU A 66 19.73 -14.04 -1.66
CA LEU A 66 18.43 -13.98 -0.96
C LEU A 66 17.67 -15.31 -1.04
N TYR A 67 17.71 -15.98 -2.20
CA TYR A 67 17.14 -17.32 -2.37
C TYR A 67 17.82 -18.37 -1.48
N CYS A 68 19.10 -18.17 -1.15
CA CYS A 68 19.87 -19.00 -0.24
C CYS A 68 19.84 -18.50 1.21
N ASP A 69 18.73 -17.88 1.60
CA ASP A 69 18.42 -17.41 2.96
C ASP A 69 19.42 -16.37 3.52
N TYR A 70 20.24 -15.75 2.67
CA TYR A 70 21.05 -14.61 3.11
C TYR A 70 20.12 -13.48 3.57
N GLN A 71 20.36 -12.97 4.77
CA GLN A 71 19.66 -11.82 5.31
C GLN A 71 20.60 -10.61 5.26
N PRO A 72 20.37 -9.63 4.36
CA PRO A 72 21.16 -8.42 4.31
C PRO A 72 21.08 -7.66 5.63
N ASN A 73 22.19 -7.09 6.06
CA ASN A 73 22.20 -6.23 7.24
C ASN A 73 21.68 -4.82 6.88
N ALA A 74 21.43 -3.99 7.90
CA ALA A 74 20.88 -2.65 7.71
C ALA A 74 21.71 -1.76 6.77
N VAL A 75 23.04 -1.89 6.76
CA VAL A 75 23.91 -1.11 5.87
C VAL A 75 23.71 -1.54 4.41
N GLU A 76 23.59 -2.84 4.14
CA GLU A 76 23.34 -3.36 2.80
C GLU A 76 21.95 -2.98 2.30
N VAL A 77 20.94 -3.06 3.17
CA VAL A 77 19.57 -2.61 2.85
C VAL A 77 19.56 -1.13 2.51
N ASN A 78 20.19 -0.29 3.32
CA ASN A 78 20.25 1.16 3.06
C ASN A 78 20.97 1.46 1.75
N ALA A 79 22.06 0.76 1.43
CA ALA A 79 22.75 0.93 0.15
C ALA A 79 21.88 0.54 -1.06
N LEU A 80 21.01 -0.45 -0.92
CA LEU A 80 20.04 -0.82 -1.97
C LEU A 80 18.96 0.24 -2.14
N LEU A 81 18.44 0.78 -1.03
CA LEU A 81 17.48 1.88 -1.05
C LEU A 81 18.07 3.14 -1.69
N GLU A 82 19.30 3.53 -1.32
CA GLU A 82 20.00 4.67 -1.91
C GLU A 82 20.19 4.52 -3.43
N ARG A 83 20.54 3.32 -3.90
CA ARG A 83 20.63 3.03 -5.35
C ARG A 83 19.29 3.11 -6.05
N ALA A 84 18.22 2.63 -5.43
CA ALA A 84 16.88 2.74 -6.01
C ALA A 84 16.46 4.21 -6.13
N LEU A 85 16.72 5.00 -5.09
CA LEU A 85 16.41 6.43 -5.02
C LEU A 85 17.28 7.30 -5.95
N GLU A 86 18.36 6.76 -6.52
CA GLU A 86 19.15 7.44 -7.57
C GLU A 86 18.39 7.51 -8.90
N TYR A 87 17.52 6.53 -9.17
CA TYR A 87 16.80 6.42 -10.45
C TYR A 87 15.32 6.78 -10.37
N VAL A 88 14.72 6.66 -9.18
CA VAL A 88 13.32 6.97 -8.95
C VAL A 88 13.24 7.92 -7.77
N SER A 89 12.62 9.07 -7.97
CA SER A 89 12.39 10.00 -6.87
C SER A 89 11.36 9.42 -5.89
N LEU A 90 11.47 9.79 -4.61
CA LEU A 90 10.45 9.42 -3.63
C LEU A 90 9.05 9.92 -4.04
N ASP A 91 9.00 11.08 -4.72
CA ASP A 91 7.76 11.66 -5.24
C ASP A 91 7.12 10.78 -6.33
N GLU A 92 7.90 10.17 -7.22
CA GLU A 92 7.40 9.23 -8.23
C GLU A 92 6.88 7.93 -7.59
N LEU A 93 7.54 7.44 -6.54
CA LEU A 93 7.07 6.27 -5.80
C LEU A 93 5.76 6.54 -5.06
N ILE A 94 5.64 7.71 -4.43
CA ILE A 94 4.40 8.15 -3.78
C ILE A 94 3.30 8.31 -4.82
N ALA A 95 3.56 8.98 -5.94
CA ALA A 95 2.58 9.14 -7.02
C ALA A 95 2.11 7.78 -7.55
N ALA A 96 3.01 6.81 -7.72
CA ALA A 96 2.68 5.47 -8.19
C ALA A 96 1.84 4.63 -7.21
N GLN A 97 1.89 4.95 -5.91
CA GLN A 97 1.08 4.29 -4.89
C GLN A 97 -0.20 5.07 -4.54
N SER A 98 -0.33 6.30 -5.02
CA SER A 98 -1.51 7.12 -4.79
C SER A 98 -2.71 6.59 -5.56
N VAL A 99 -3.90 6.74 -4.96
CA VAL A 99 -5.18 6.30 -5.53
C VAL A 99 -5.56 7.09 -6.78
N GLY A 100 -5.03 8.32 -6.93
CA GLY A 100 -5.27 9.15 -8.09
C GLY A 100 -6.69 9.75 -8.13
N ARG A 101 -7.12 10.19 -9.32
CA ARG A 101 -8.39 10.91 -9.52
C ARG A 101 -9.36 10.20 -10.48
N ASP A 102 -8.96 9.12 -11.13
CA ASP A 102 -9.84 8.41 -12.07
C ASP A 102 -10.88 7.59 -11.31
N ILE A 103 -12.11 8.11 -11.18
CA ILE A 103 -13.15 7.49 -10.36
C ILE A 103 -13.48 6.07 -10.83
N ASP A 104 -13.50 5.82 -12.14
CA ASP A 104 -13.85 4.49 -12.66
C ASP A 104 -12.73 3.46 -12.36
N ALA A 105 -11.48 3.87 -12.49
CA ALA A 105 -10.35 3.04 -12.08
C ALA A 105 -10.36 2.77 -10.57
N ILE A 106 -10.58 3.81 -9.76
CA ILE A 106 -10.65 3.70 -8.29
C ILE A 106 -11.76 2.73 -7.87
N MET A 107 -12.97 2.87 -8.42
CA MET A 107 -14.08 1.98 -8.07
C MET A 107 -13.77 0.53 -8.47
N THR A 108 -13.11 0.30 -9.62
CA THR A 108 -12.67 -1.03 -10.04
C THR A 108 -11.68 -1.65 -9.05
N GLU A 109 -10.71 -0.88 -8.56
CA GLU A 109 -9.75 -1.39 -7.57
C GLU A 109 -10.40 -1.61 -6.20
N LEU A 110 -11.33 -0.73 -5.79
CA LEU A 110 -12.06 -0.84 -4.52
C LEU A 110 -12.98 -2.07 -4.45
N ASP A 111 -13.32 -2.70 -5.58
CA ASP A 111 -14.04 -3.97 -5.61
C ASP A 111 -13.17 -5.17 -5.19
N GLU A 112 -11.84 -5.02 -5.28
CA GLU A 112 -10.88 -6.06 -4.90
C GLU A 112 -10.32 -5.88 -3.47
N VAL A 113 -10.68 -4.77 -2.81
CA VAL A 113 -10.13 -4.37 -1.51
C VAL A 113 -11.22 -4.22 -0.45
N TYR A 114 -10.99 -4.84 0.70
CA TYR A 114 -11.84 -4.69 1.88
C TYR A 114 -11.28 -3.60 2.80
N GLY A 115 -12.11 -2.61 3.14
CA GLY A 115 -11.74 -1.55 4.08
C GLY A 115 -11.87 -2.00 5.54
N ASP A 116 -10.93 -1.58 6.39
CA ASP A 116 -11.02 -1.67 7.85
C ASP A 116 -11.57 -0.34 8.42
N PRO A 117 -12.80 -0.31 8.97
CA PRO A 117 -13.39 0.91 9.49
C PRO A 117 -12.64 1.47 10.70
N LEU A 118 -11.91 0.66 11.47
CA LEU A 118 -11.08 1.16 12.57
C LEU A 118 -9.86 1.88 12.02
N ALA A 119 -9.20 1.32 11.00
CA ALA A 119 -8.10 2.00 10.32
C ALA A 119 -8.59 3.30 9.65
N GLY A 120 -9.78 3.27 9.04
CA GLY A 120 -10.44 4.43 8.46
C GLY A 120 -10.68 5.54 9.48
N GLN A 121 -11.16 5.18 10.67
CA GLN A 121 -11.33 6.14 11.76
C GLN A 121 -9.99 6.77 12.19
N GLN A 122 -8.90 5.99 12.25
CA GLN A 122 -7.57 6.54 12.60
C GLN A 122 -7.07 7.52 11.53
N LEU A 123 -7.28 7.24 10.25
CA LEU A 123 -6.98 8.16 9.15
C LEU A 123 -7.84 9.43 9.23
N TYR A 124 -9.15 9.26 9.39
CA TYR A 124 -10.13 10.35 9.49
C TYR A 124 -9.80 11.32 10.63
N ASN A 125 -9.42 10.79 11.81
CA ASN A 125 -9.08 11.59 12.98
C ASN A 125 -7.66 12.18 12.93
N GLY A 126 -6.86 11.88 11.89
CA GLY A 126 -5.44 12.24 11.86
C GLY A 126 -4.66 11.62 13.02
N ALA A 127 -4.99 10.39 13.39
CA ALA A 127 -4.27 9.60 14.38
C ALA A 127 -3.27 8.61 13.74
N GLN A 128 -3.44 8.32 12.44
CA GLN A 128 -2.48 7.59 11.62
C GLN A 128 -2.10 8.43 10.39
N PRO A 129 -0.83 8.40 9.94
CA PRO A 129 -0.44 9.01 8.68
C PRO A 129 -1.03 8.24 7.48
N ALA A 130 -1.36 9.00 6.45
CA ALA A 130 -1.67 8.51 5.11
C ALA A 130 -0.37 8.28 4.31
N LEU A 131 -0.48 8.08 2.99
CA LEU A 131 0.66 7.94 2.10
C LEU A 131 1.63 9.14 2.26
N GLY A 132 2.94 8.88 2.22
CA GLY A 132 3.95 9.93 2.36
C GLY A 132 4.07 10.55 3.76
N GLY A 133 3.34 10.04 4.77
CA GLY A 133 3.43 10.53 6.14
C GLY A 133 2.48 11.69 6.48
N VAL A 134 1.50 11.99 5.61
CA VAL A 134 0.59 13.13 5.78
C VAL A 134 -0.54 12.80 6.76
N MET A 135 -0.86 13.73 7.67
CA MET A 135 -2.02 13.61 8.56
C MET A 135 -3.23 14.31 7.93
N LEU A 136 -4.31 13.58 7.65
CA LEU A 136 -5.45 14.08 6.85
C LEU A 136 -6.34 15.08 7.60
N GLY A 137 -6.65 14.78 8.87
CA GLY A 137 -7.39 15.69 9.76
C GLY A 137 -8.83 15.99 9.36
N CYS A 138 -9.55 15.03 8.75
CA CYS A 138 -10.93 15.18 8.27
C CYS A 138 -11.89 15.66 9.38
N SER A 139 -11.71 15.15 10.61
CA SER A 139 -12.48 15.56 11.79
C SER A 139 -12.42 17.05 12.10
N GLY A 140 -11.33 17.74 11.73
CA GLY A 140 -11.17 19.17 11.98
C GLY A 140 -12.24 20.03 11.33
N CYS A 141 -12.83 19.58 10.22
CA CYS A 141 -13.92 20.27 9.52
C CYS A 141 -15.27 19.55 9.70
N HIS A 142 -15.28 18.22 9.65
CA HIS A 142 -16.51 17.43 9.63
C HIS A 142 -17.08 17.11 11.02
N GLU A 143 -16.56 17.72 12.08
CA GLU A 143 -17.20 17.77 13.41
C GLU A 143 -17.85 19.14 13.70
N ASN A 144 -17.78 20.08 12.75
CA ASN A 144 -18.34 21.42 12.88
C ASN A 144 -19.22 21.75 11.66
N VAL A 145 -20.53 21.80 11.88
CA VAL A 145 -21.52 22.09 10.83
C VAL A 145 -21.32 23.43 10.13
N ALA A 146 -20.60 24.38 10.74
CA ALA A 146 -20.28 25.67 10.11
C ALA A 146 -19.19 25.57 9.04
N SER A 147 -18.41 24.50 9.02
CA SER A 147 -17.26 24.33 8.11
C SER A 147 -17.52 23.27 7.05
N ALA A 148 -18.17 22.17 7.41
CA ALA A 148 -18.50 21.09 6.49
C ALA A 148 -19.76 20.35 6.98
N PRO A 149 -20.41 19.53 6.13
CA PRO A 149 -21.41 18.59 6.61
C PRO A 149 -20.80 17.70 7.71
N LEU A 150 -21.56 17.46 8.78
CA LEU A 150 -21.10 16.61 9.89
C LEU A 150 -20.77 15.20 9.38
N THR A 151 -19.83 14.50 10.02
CA THR A 151 -19.55 13.10 9.67
C THR A 151 -20.65 12.16 10.10
N ALA A 152 -21.24 12.36 11.29
CA ALA A 152 -22.39 11.59 11.75
C ALA A 152 -23.55 11.70 10.75
N GLY A 153 -24.15 10.58 10.37
CA GLY A 153 -25.23 10.48 9.38
C GLY A 153 -24.80 10.73 7.94
N THR A 154 -23.49 10.73 7.63
CA THR A 154 -23.00 11.01 6.27
C THR A 154 -23.47 9.97 5.27
N TRP A 155 -23.46 8.69 5.64
CA TRP A 155 -23.92 7.62 4.77
C TRP A 155 -25.41 7.80 4.45
N THR A 156 -26.23 7.99 5.48
CA THR A 156 -27.68 8.25 5.36
C THR A 156 -27.97 9.47 4.49
N ARG A 157 -27.29 10.60 4.72
CA ARG A 157 -27.51 11.81 3.91
C ARG A 157 -27.07 11.64 2.46
N ALA A 158 -26.00 10.88 2.22
CA ALA A 158 -25.62 10.56 0.85
C ALA A 158 -26.73 9.76 0.17
N ASP A 159 -27.19 8.67 0.77
CA ASP A 159 -28.24 7.80 0.23
C ASP A 159 -29.58 8.53 0.04
N GLU A 160 -30.12 9.09 1.12
CA GLU A 160 -31.49 9.59 1.15
C GLU A 160 -31.63 11.00 0.55
N THR A 161 -30.56 11.81 0.57
CA THR A 161 -30.63 13.21 0.15
C THR A 161 -29.82 13.46 -1.12
N ARG A 162 -28.57 13.01 -1.20
CA ARG A 162 -27.69 13.34 -2.33
C ARG A 162 -28.05 12.51 -3.56
N LEU A 163 -28.19 11.19 -3.42
CA LEU A 163 -28.53 10.32 -4.56
C LEU A 163 -29.95 10.53 -5.10
N SER A 164 -30.82 11.27 -4.40
CA SER A 164 -32.12 11.72 -4.94
C SER A 164 -31.98 12.75 -6.08
N LEU A 165 -30.82 13.37 -6.23
CA LEU A 165 -30.59 14.40 -7.24
C LEU A 165 -30.38 13.76 -8.63
N PRO A 166 -30.97 14.31 -9.71
CA PRO A 166 -30.91 13.68 -11.03
C PRO A 166 -29.51 13.41 -11.58
N GLN A 167 -28.50 14.22 -11.22
CA GLN A 167 -27.13 14.02 -11.68
C GLN A 167 -26.43 12.79 -11.07
N PHE A 168 -26.98 12.23 -9.99
CA PHE A 168 -26.45 11.06 -9.30
C PHE A 168 -27.31 9.80 -9.51
N ALA A 169 -28.15 9.79 -10.56
CA ALA A 169 -29.07 8.69 -10.84
C ALA A 169 -28.37 7.32 -11.03
N ASP A 170 -27.12 7.33 -11.50
CA ASP A 170 -26.30 6.13 -11.74
C ASP A 170 -25.26 5.89 -10.63
N TYR A 171 -25.33 6.64 -9.52
CA TYR A 171 -24.38 6.53 -8.41
C TYR A 171 -24.91 5.63 -7.31
N ASP A 172 -24.00 4.92 -6.65
CA ASP A 172 -24.20 4.42 -5.29
C ASP A 172 -23.54 5.37 -4.27
N VAL A 173 -23.78 5.12 -2.99
CA VAL A 173 -23.23 5.94 -1.89
C VAL A 173 -21.70 5.89 -1.90
N ARG A 174 -21.14 4.72 -2.18
CA ARG A 174 -19.70 4.48 -2.19
C ARG A 174 -19.02 5.39 -3.22
N ARG A 175 -19.50 5.41 -4.46
CA ARG A 175 -19.00 6.27 -5.54
C ARG A 175 -19.13 7.74 -5.20
N TYR A 176 -20.27 8.17 -4.66
CA TYR A 176 -20.47 9.55 -4.23
C TYR A 176 -19.42 9.99 -3.18
N LEU A 177 -19.16 9.15 -2.17
CA LEU A 177 -18.17 9.45 -1.12
C LEU A 177 -16.74 9.42 -1.66
N VAL A 178 -16.41 8.45 -2.51
CA VAL A 178 -15.10 8.37 -3.18
C VAL A 178 -14.83 9.64 -4.00
N GLU A 179 -15.76 10.05 -4.85
CA GLU A 179 -15.63 11.27 -5.65
C GLU A 179 -15.53 12.51 -4.76
N SER A 180 -16.33 12.60 -3.69
CA SER A 180 -16.27 13.70 -2.73
C SER A 180 -14.91 13.82 -2.02
N ILE A 181 -14.19 12.70 -1.83
CA ILE A 181 -12.86 12.69 -1.19
C ILE A 181 -11.76 13.07 -2.18
N VAL A 182 -11.75 12.46 -3.37
CA VAL A 182 -10.64 12.60 -4.32
C VAL A 182 -10.82 13.75 -5.32
N GLN A 183 -12.05 14.25 -5.45
CA GLN A 183 -12.46 15.41 -6.26
C GLN A 183 -13.51 16.28 -5.53
N PRO A 184 -13.19 16.87 -4.37
CA PRO A 184 -14.18 17.56 -3.53
C PRO A 184 -14.93 18.71 -4.22
N SER A 185 -14.29 19.39 -5.17
CA SER A 185 -14.90 20.51 -5.92
C SER A 185 -15.82 20.05 -7.06
N ALA A 186 -15.93 18.74 -7.35
CA ALA A 186 -16.81 18.21 -8.39
C ALA A 186 -18.30 18.40 -8.03
N TYR A 187 -18.62 18.30 -6.73
CA TYR A 187 -19.94 18.61 -6.20
C TYR A 187 -19.81 19.21 -4.80
N LEU A 188 -20.28 20.44 -4.65
CA LEU A 188 -20.37 21.10 -3.35
C LEU A 188 -21.74 20.84 -2.72
N ALA A 189 -21.74 20.36 -1.49
CA ALA A 189 -22.96 20.26 -0.71
C ALA A 189 -23.61 21.65 -0.56
N PRO A 190 -24.95 21.77 -0.62
CA PRO A 190 -25.63 23.04 -0.44
C PRO A 190 -25.19 23.74 0.84
N ASP A 191 -25.04 25.07 0.77
CA ASP A 191 -24.66 25.96 1.86
C ASP A 191 -23.20 25.83 2.37
N TYR A 192 -22.35 25.07 1.68
CA TYR A 192 -20.92 24.95 1.99
C TYR A 192 -20.03 25.54 0.90
N ASP A 193 -18.91 26.13 1.35
CA ASP A 193 -17.86 26.66 0.47
C ASP A 193 -16.91 25.55 0.00
N ASP A 194 -16.22 25.80 -1.11
CA ASP A 194 -15.17 24.93 -1.66
C ASP A 194 -13.88 25.05 -0.83
N ILE A 195 -13.88 24.43 0.35
CA ILE A 195 -12.76 24.48 1.32
C ILE A 195 -12.14 23.11 1.61
N MET A 196 -12.76 22.02 1.15
CA MET A 196 -12.21 20.68 1.34
C MET A 196 -10.96 20.52 0.46
N PRO A 197 -9.79 20.13 1.02
CA PRO A 197 -8.56 20.07 0.26
C PRO A 197 -8.59 19.10 -0.93
N ASP A 198 -8.07 19.52 -2.09
CA ASP A 198 -8.12 18.73 -3.34
C ASP A 198 -6.95 17.74 -3.51
N PHE A 199 -6.04 17.68 -2.54
CA PHE A 199 -4.80 16.90 -2.64
C PHE A 199 -4.97 15.43 -2.21
N TYR A 200 -6.11 15.03 -1.63
CA TYR A 200 -6.27 13.70 -1.03
C TYR A 200 -6.08 12.54 -2.02
N ALA A 201 -6.44 12.74 -3.29
CA ALA A 201 -6.15 11.84 -4.39
C ALA A 201 -4.67 11.40 -4.46
N GLY A 202 -3.75 12.31 -4.13
CA GLY A 202 -2.30 12.06 -4.12
C GLY A 202 -1.74 11.60 -2.77
N GLN A 203 -2.54 11.62 -1.71
CA GLN A 203 -2.11 11.31 -0.33
C GLN A 203 -2.71 10.03 0.22
N LEU A 204 -3.60 9.37 -0.52
CA LEU A 204 -4.23 8.11 -0.14
C LEU A 204 -3.77 7.01 -1.06
N THR A 205 -3.51 5.83 -0.52
CA THR A 205 -3.52 4.59 -1.32
C THR A 205 -4.95 4.09 -1.49
N THR A 206 -5.18 3.15 -2.42
CA THR A 206 -6.50 2.52 -2.60
C THR A 206 -7.01 1.85 -1.32
N GLN A 207 -6.14 1.17 -0.55
CA GLN A 207 -6.50 0.58 0.75
C GLN A 207 -6.92 1.65 1.76
N GLN A 208 -6.17 2.75 1.87
CA GLN A 208 -6.50 3.83 2.81
C GLN A 208 -7.83 4.52 2.47
N LEU A 209 -8.12 4.68 1.16
CA LEU A 209 -9.43 5.15 0.73
C LEU A 209 -10.53 4.13 1.06
N ALA A 210 -10.30 2.83 0.85
CA ALA A 210 -11.24 1.77 1.23
C ALA A 210 -11.56 1.80 2.74
N ASP A 211 -10.53 1.96 3.58
CA ASP A 211 -10.66 2.07 5.03
C ASP A 211 -11.49 3.29 5.43
N LEU A 212 -11.19 4.47 4.85
CA LEU A 212 -11.96 5.70 5.08
C LEU A 212 -13.43 5.52 4.70
N VAL A 213 -13.70 4.95 3.53
CA VAL A 213 -15.08 4.72 3.06
C VAL A 213 -15.80 3.72 3.95
N ALA A 214 -15.15 2.66 4.42
CA ALA A 214 -15.73 1.72 5.38
C ALA A 214 -16.05 2.39 6.74
N TYR A 215 -15.22 3.33 7.19
CA TYR A 215 -15.54 4.14 8.36
C TYR A 215 -16.76 5.04 8.10
N LEU A 216 -16.85 5.69 6.94
CA LEU A 216 -18.00 6.52 6.59
C LEU A 216 -19.29 5.69 6.41
N GLU A 217 -19.20 4.46 5.95
CA GLU A 217 -20.32 3.50 5.91
C GLU A 217 -20.88 3.21 7.30
N SER A 218 -20.04 3.21 8.34
CA SER A 218 -20.53 3.12 9.73
C SER A 218 -21.27 4.37 10.23
N GLN A 219 -21.28 5.46 9.46
CA GLN A 219 -22.01 6.69 9.76
C GLN A 219 -23.44 6.66 9.19
N ASP A 220 -24.07 5.50 9.31
CA ASP A 220 -25.44 5.22 8.93
C ASP A 220 -26.34 5.31 10.18
N GLN A 221 -26.91 6.49 10.39
CA GLN A 221 -27.84 6.79 11.49
C GLN A 221 -29.08 7.50 10.93
N LEU A 222 -30.23 7.35 11.59
CA LEU A 222 -31.44 8.06 11.14
C LEU A 222 -31.21 9.58 11.18
N LEU A 223 -31.77 10.30 10.22
CA LEU A 223 -31.60 11.75 10.12
C LEU A 223 -32.13 12.52 11.35
N ASP A 224 -33.05 11.90 12.12
CA ASP A 224 -33.60 12.48 13.35
C ASP A 224 -32.63 12.35 14.56
N ASP A 225 -31.56 11.55 14.42
CA ASP A 225 -30.58 11.24 15.48
C ASP A 225 -29.28 12.08 15.38
N VAL A 226 -29.17 12.99 14.39
CA VAL A 226 -27.95 13.77 14.07
C VAL A 226 -28.16 15.29 14.04
#